data_AF-A0ABD1NFV9-F1
#
_entry.id   AF-A0ABD1NFV9-F1
#
_cell.length_a   1.000
_cell.length_b   1.000
_cell.length_c   1.000
_cell.angle_alpha   90.00
_cell.angle_beta   90.00
_cell.angle_gamma   90.00
#
_symmetry.space_group_name_H-M   'P 1'
#
loop_
_entity.id
_entity.type
_entity.pdbx_description
1 polymer ?
#
loop_
_entity_poly.entity_id
_entity_poly.type
_entity_poly.pdbx_seq_one_letter_code
_entity_poly.pdbx_strand_id
1 'polypeptide(L)'
;MTYMFKYDSVHGHWKHHDVTVKDSKTLLFGDKPVTVFGHRNPEEIPWAETGAEIIVESTGVFTDKDKAAAHLKGGAKKVIISAPSKDAPMFVVGVNEHEYKPELNIISNASCTTNCLAPLAKVINDRFGIVEGLMTTVHSITATQKTVDGPSAKDWRGGRAASFNIIPSSTGAAKAVGKVLPSLNGKLTGMAFRVPTVDVSVVDLTVRLEKPASYEDIKNAIKEESQGKLKGILGYTEDDVVSTDFVGDSRSSIFDAKAGIALNEHFVKLVVWYDNEWGYSSRVIDLLVHIAKQSA
;
A
#
# COMPACT_ATOMS: atom_id res chain seq x y z
N MET A 1 23.42 6.81 1.77
CA MET A 1 22.05 7.38 1.61
C MET A 1 21.94 8.18 0.32
N THR A 2 22.76 9.20 0.06
CA THR A 2 22.70 10.02 -1.18
C THR A 2 22.68 9.19 -2.47
N TYR A 3 23.57 8.21 -2.62
CA TYR A 3 23.61 7.34 -3.81
C TYR A 3 22.26 6.63 -4.06
N MET A 4 21.74 5.94 -3.05
CA MET A 4 20.48 5.18 -3.15
C MET A 4 19.26 6.07 -3.41
N PHE A 5 19.26 7.32 -2.91
CA PHE A 5 18.17 8.26 -3.17
C PHE A 5 18.27 8.89 -4.56
N LYS A 6 19.49 9.15 -5.07
CA LYS A 6 19.70 9.77 -6.38
C LYS A 6 19.43 8.81 -7.54
N TYR A 7 19.77 7.54 -7.38
CA TYR A 7 19.71 6.54 -8.43
C TYR A 7 18.77 5.41 -8.03
N ASP A 8 17.58 5.42 -8.64
CA ASP A 8 16.58 4.36 -8.48
C ASP A 8 16.40 3.63 -9.82
N SER A 9 16.44 2.29 -9.79
CA SER A 9 16.32 1.47 -11.01
C SER A 9 14.88 1.38 -11.53
N VAL A 10 13.88 1.65 -10.69
CA VAL A 10 12.46 1.56 -11.02
C VAL A 10 11.93 2.95 -11.36
N HIS A 11 12.07 3.90 -10.44
CA HIS A 11 11.47 5.23 -10.53
C HIS A 11 12.40 6.26 -11.20
N GLY A 12 13.57 5.82 -11.65
CA GLY A 12 14.55 6.63 -12.35
C GLY A 12 15.34 7.57 -11.43
N HIS A 13 16.06 8.50 -12.03
CA HIS A 13 16.89 9.43 -11.27
C HIS A 13 16.07 10.51 -10.60
N TRP A 14 16.49 10.92 -9.39
CA TRP A 14 15.95 12.10 -8.74
C TRP A 14 16.32 13.38 -9.52
N LYS A 15 15.32 14.16 -9.94
CA LYS A 15 15.50 15.34 -10.81
C LYS A 15 15.11 16.68 -10.16
N HIS A 16 14.61 16.69 -8.93
CA HIS A 16 14.00 17.91 -8.36
C HIS A 16 15.01 18.86 -7.72
N HIS A 17 15.74 18.39 -6.69
CA HIS A 17 16.74 19.18 -5.97
C HIS A 17 18.05 18.41 -5.90
N ASP A 18 19.18 19.12 -5.81
CA ASP A 18 20.43 18.42 -5.50
C ASP A 18 20.34 17.82 -4.08
N VAL A 19 20.92 16.64 -3.92
CA VAL A 19 21.02 15.95 -2.64
C VAL A 19 22.49 15.87 -2.28
N THR A 20 22.91 16.70 -1.33
CA THR A 20 24.32 16.85 -0.94
C THR A 20 24.53 16.45 0.52
N VAL A 21 25.78 16.15 0.87
CA VAL A 21 26.17 15.86 2.25
C VAL A 21 26.69 17.16 2.85
N LYS A 22 26.02 17.69 3.87
CA LYS A 22 26.49 18.88 4.59
C LYS A 22 27.58 18.51 5.60
N ASP A 23 27.33 17.45 6.37
CA ASP A 23 28.24 16.91 7.37
C ASP A 23 27.90 15.43 7.68
N SER A 24 28.62 14.82 8.61
CA SER A 24 28.47 13.40 8.97
C SER A 24 27.06 12.97 9.44
N LYS A 25 26.22 13.91 9.86
CA LYS A 25 24.88 13.66 10.40
C LYS A 25 23.77 14.40 9.66
N THR A 26 24.07 15.08 8.56
CA THR A 26 23.10 15.94 7.86
C THR A 26 23.21 15.83 6.35
N LEU A 27 22.08 15.49 5.70
CA LEU A 27 21.88 15.64 4.27
C LEU A 27 21.16 16.95 3.97
N LEU A 28 21.39 17.50 2.78
CA LEU A 28 20.64 18.64 2.26
C LEU A 28 19.84 18.20 1.04
N PHE A 29 18.54 18.52 1.04
CA PHE A 29 17.66 18.42 -0.13
C PHE A 29 17.38 19.83 -0.62
N GLY A 30 18.16 20.29 -1.60
CA GLY A 30 18.30 21.72 -1.88
C GLY A 30 18.89 22.43 -0.66
N ASP A 31 18.19 23.40 -0.10
CA ASP A 31 18.61 24.10 1.13
C ASP A 31 18.01 23.48 2.41
N LYS A 32 17.19 22.44 2.30
CA LYS A 32 16.48 21.85 3.45
C LYS A 32 17.35 20.79 4.13
N PRO A 33 17.74 20.97 5.40
CA PRO A 33 18.51 19.99 6.13
C PRO A 33 17.64 18.82 6.61
N VAL A 34 18.19 17.60 6.52
CA VAL A 34 17.62 16.36 7.04
C VAL A 34 18.67 15.65 7.88
N THR A 35 18.38 15.52 9.18
CA THR A 35 19.24 14.81 10.12
C THR A 35 19.24 13.31 9.84
N VAL A 36 20.42 12.69 9.90
CA VAL A 36 20.65 11.26 9.68
C VAL A 36 21.01 10.59 10.99
N PHE A 37 20.35 9.48 11.26
CA PHE A 37 20.61 8.60 12.40
C PHE A 37 21.10 7.23 11.93
N GLY A 38 21.88 6.57 12.78
CA GLY A 38 22.43 5.22 12.57
C GLY A 38 22.07 4.24 13.68
N HIS A 39 20.96 4.47 14.40
CA HIS A 39 20.53 3.62 15.50
C HIS A 39 19.81 2.37 14.99
N ARG A 40 20.17 1.21 15.56
CA ARG A 40 19.47 -0.06 15.30
C ARG A 40 18.20 -0.18 16.14
N ASN A 41 18.21 0.39 17.34
CA ASN A 41 17.10 0.35 18.27
C ASN A 41 16.26 1.64 18.14
N PRO A 42 14.95 1.55 17.83
CA PRO A 42 14.10 2.72 17.65
C PRO A 42 13.94 3.59 18.91
N GLU A 43 14.17 3.02 20.10
CA GLU A 43 14.11 3.76 21.38
C GLU A 43 15.23 4.78 21.55
N GLU A 44 16.35 4.57 20.85
CA GLU A 44 17.55 5.40 20.97
C GLU A 44 17.55 6.58 19.99
N ILE A 45 16.57 6.66 19.09
CA ILE A 45 16.52 7.72 18.08
C ILE A 45 15.95 9.00 18.71
N PRO A 46 16.71 10.10 18.78
CA PRO A 46 16.28 11.31 19.48
C PRO A 46 15.43 12.20 18.57
N TRP A 47 14.22 11.76 18.21
CA TRP A 47 13.31 12.49 17.32
C TRP A 47 12.98 13.91 17.77
N ALA A 48 12.85 14.14 19.09
CA ALA A 48 12.59 15.48 19.63
C ALA A 48 13.70 16.49 19.30
N GLU A 49 14.96 16.05 19.14
CA GLU A 49 16.07 16.94 18.79
C GLU A 49 15.94 17.53 17.38
N THR A 50 15.16 16.89 16.50
CA THR A 50 14.96 17.33 15.11
C THR A 50 13.59 17.99 14.88
N GLY A 51 12.71 17.95 15.88
CA GLY A 51 11.31 18.37 15.74
C GLY A 51 10.44 17.40 14.94
N ALA A 52 10.89 16.15 14.74
CA ALA A 52 10.10 15.14 14.03
C ALA A 52 8.96 14.59 14.90
N GLU A 53 7.73 15.07 14.67
CA GLU A 53 6.57 14.68 15.47
C GLU A 53 5.85 13.41 14.98
N ILE A 54 5.81 13.19 13.66
CA ILE A 54 5.16 12.04 13.03
C ILE A 54 6.22 11.20 12.33
N ILE A 55 6.36 9.94 12.75
CA ILE A 55 7.38 9.03 12.24
C ILE A 55 6.74 7.98 11.33
N VAL A 56 7.35 7.76 10.17
CA VAL A 56 7.02 6.64 9.29
C VAL A 56 7.93 5.47 9.66
N GLU A 57 7.36 4.42 10.22
CA GLU A 57 8.06 3.17 10.54
C GLU A 57 8.01 2.25 9.31
N SER A 58 9.12 2.23 8.56
CA SER A 58 9.26 1.56 7.27
C SER A 58 10.35 0.47 7.22
N THR A 59 10.79 -0.02 8.38
CA THR A 59 11.78 -1.10 8.47
C THR A 59 11.21 -2.48 8.17
N GLY A 60 9.90 -2.64 8.33
CA GLY A 60 9.21 -3.94 8.22
C GLY A 60 9.43 -4.89 9.40
N VAL A 61 10.16 -4.48 10.45
CA VAL A 61 10.42 -5.33 11.64
C VAL A 61 9.73 -4.85 12.91
N PHE A 62 9.35 -3.56 12.99
CA PHE A 62 8.66 -2.96 14.13
C PHE A 62 7.17 -2.72 13.83
N THR A 63 6.47 -3.73 13.30
CA THR A 63 5.06 -3.61 12.86
C THR A 63 4.03 -3.88 13.97
N ASP A 64 4.48 -4.35 15.14
CA ASP A 64 3.65 -4.49 16.33
C ASP A 64 3.51 -3.13 17.03
N LYS A 65 2.34 -2.82 17.57
CA LYS A 65 2.06 -1.55 18.26
C LYS A 65 3.10 -1.24 19.34
N ASP A 66 3.42 -2.20 20.19
CA ASP A 66 4.39 -2.00 21.28
C ASP A 66 5.82 -1.78 20.76
N LYS A 67 6.18 -2.41 19.64
CA LYS A 67 7.50 -2.21 19.01
C LYS A 67 7.61 -0.84 18.36
N ALA A 68 6.58 -0.42 17.63
CA ALA A 68 6.52 0.92 17.04
C ALA A 68 6.47 2.02 18.11
N ALA A 69 5.89 1.73 19.28
CA ALA A 69 5.84 2.66 20.42
C ALA A 69 7.23 3.08 20.93
N ALA A 70 8.27 2.31 20.60
CA ALA A 70 9.66 2.66 20.89
C ALA A 70 10.03 4.07 20.42
N HIS A 71 9.54 4.51 19.26
CA HIS A 71 9.80 5.86 18.75
C HIS A 71 9.26 6.97 19.66
N LEU A 72 8.20 6.69 20.43
CA LEU A 72 7.64 7.68 21.36
C LEU A 72 8.61 8.02 22.49
N LYS A 73 9.50 7.09 22.87
CA LYS A 73 10.56 7.34 23.86
C LYS A 73 11.59 8.37 23.37
N GLY A 74 11.80 8.42 22.06
CA GLY A 74 12.62 9.43 21.38
C GLY A 74 11.96 10.80 21.21
N GLY A 75 10.70 10.95 21.64
CA GLY A 75 9.94 12.20 21.56
C GLY A 75 9.06 12.35 20.32
N ALA A 76 8.89 11.29 19.53
CA ALA A 76 7.83 11.27 18.51
C ALA A 76 6.44 11.35 19.17
N LYS A 77 5.48 11.98 18.51
CA LYS A 77 4.08 12.04 18.96
C LYS A 77 3.23 10.96 18.30
N LYS A 78 3.49 10.69 17.02
CA LYS A 78 2.71 9.76 16.19
C LYS A 78 3.64 8.82 15.41
N VAL A 79 3.18 7.60 15.18
CA VAL A 79 3.87 6.60 14.35
C VAL A 79 2.90 6.01 13.33
N ILE A 80 3.28 6.06 12.06
CA ILE A 80 2.58 5.41 10.95
C ILE A 80 3.42 4.22 10.51
N ILE A 81 2.93 3.01 10.76
CA ILE A 81 3.56 1.77 10.32
C ILE A 81 3.23 1.58 8.85
N SER A 82 4.26 1.49 8.00
CA SER A 82 4.11 1.30 6.54
C SER A 82 3.95 -0.18 6.15
N ALA A 83 3.24 -0.94 6.98
CA ALA A 83 2.91 -2.35 6.79
C ALA A 83 1.69 -2.71 7.65
N PRO A 84 1.00 -3.84 7.37
CA PRO A 84 -0.06 -4.33 8.24
C PRO A 84 0.44 -4.57 9.66
N SER A 85 -0.36 -4.14 10.63
CA SER A 85 -0.13 -4.43 12.05
C SER A 85 -1.13 -5.45 12.57
N LYS A 86 -0.69 -6.27 13.52
CA LYS A 86 -1.57 -7.23 14.20
C LYS A 86 -2.55 -6.53 15.15
N ASP A 87 -2.14 -5.41 15.73
CA ASP A 87 -2.75 -4.75 16.89
C ASP A 87 -2.92 -3.23 16.74
N ALA A 88 -2.17 -2.57 15.84
CA ALA A 88 -2.43 -1.16 15.51
C ALA A 88 -3.63 -1.03 14.54
N PRO A 89 -4.51 -0.02 14.74
CA PRO A 89 -5.62 0.23 13.83
C PRO A 89 -5.11 0.55 12.42
N MET A 90 -5.78 -0.01 11.42
CA MET A 90 -5.43 0.16 10.02
C MET A 90 -6.32 1.20 9.35
N PHE A 91 -5.71 2.04 8.54
CA PHE A 91 -6.40 3.03 7.72
C PHE A 91 -6.00 2.90 6.26
N VAL A 92 -6.99 3.06 5.39
CA VAL A 92 -6.81 3.20 3.94
C VAL A 92 -7.48 4.50 3.53
N VAL A 93 -6.69 5.39 2.94
CA VAL A 93 -7.15 6.71 2.46
C VAL A 93 -8.17 6.55 1.34
N GLY A 94 -9.29 7.27 1.42
CA GLY A 94 -10.47 7.13 0.56
C GLY A 94 -11.46 6.07 1.04
N VAL A 95 -11.19 5.39 2.16
CA VAL A 95 -12.02 4.29 2.67
C VAL A 95 -12.47 4.56 4.10
N ASN A 96 -11.54 4.61 5.05
CA ASN A 96 -11.85 4.73 6.48
C ASN A 96 -10.93 5.71 7.24
N GLU A 97 -10.13 6.51 6.56
CA GLU A 97 -9.27 7.53 7.19
C GLU A 97 -10.05 8.50 8.07
N HIS A 98 -11.31 8.77 7.73
CA HIS A 98 -12.22 9.62 8.51
C HIS A 98 -12.57 9.03 9.90
N GLU A 99 -12.31 7.74 10.13
CA GLU A 99 -12.47 7.10 11.44
C GLU A 99 -11.24 7.29 12.35
N TYR A 100 -10.15 7.90 11.84
CA TYR A 100 -8.99 8.23 12.65
C TYR A 100 -9.40 9.14 13.81
N LYS A 101 -8.78 8.92 14.97
CA LYS A 101 -9.00 9.72 16.17
C LYS A 101 -7.67 10.24 16.72
N PRO A 102 -7.58 11.52 17.15
CA PRO A 102 -6.33 12.12 17.62
C PRO A 102 -5.67 11.44 18.81
N GLU A 103 -6.36 10.60 19.59
CA GLU A 103 -5.77 9.80 20.66
C GLU A 103 -4.95 8.60 20.16
N LEU A 104 -5.11 8.20 18.89
CA LEU A 104 -4.37 7.09 18.31
C LEU A 104 -2.94 7.53 17.98
N ASN A 105 -1.99 7.10 18.81
CA ASN A 105 -0.58 7.47 18.62
C ASN A 105 0.16 6.57 17.63
N ILE A 106 -0.33 5.36 17.41
CA ILE A 106 0.34 4.35 16.58
C ILE A 106 -0.73 3.72 15.71
N ILE A 107 -0.56 3.87 14.40
CA ILE A 107 -1.50 3.39 13.40
C ILE A 107 -0.74 2.68 12.27
N SER A 108 -1.47 1.97 11.41
CA SER A 108 -0.92 1.29 10.24
C SER A 108 -1.60 1.79 8.97
N ASN A 109 -0.81 2.01 7.92
CA ASN A 109 -1.33 2.34 6.58
C ASN A 109 -1.70 1.07 5.77
N ALA A 110 -2.03 -0.03 6.45
CA ALA A 110 -2.27 -1.34 5.86
C ALA A 110 -1.11 -1.80 4.94
N SER A 111 -1.41 -2.49 3.81
CA SER A 111 -0.43 -2.89 2.80
C SER A 111 -0.72 -2.26 1.44
N CYS A 112 0.23 -2.33 0.50
CA CYS A 112 0.05 -2.00 -0.92
C CYS A 112 -1.20 -2.67 -1.51
N THR A 113 -1.33 -3.99 -1.37
CA THR A 113 -2.48 -4.75 -1.87
C THR A 113 -3.81 -4.38 -1.20
N THR A 114 -3.80 -4.04 0.11
CA THR A 114 -5.04 -3.62 0.81
C THR A 114 -5.48 -2.23 0.34
N ASN A 115 -4.51 -1.32 0.16
CA ASN A 115 -4.77 0.01 -0.41
C ASN A 115 -5.33 -0.07 -1.83
N CYS A 116 -4.93 -1.10 -2.60
CA CYS A 116 -5.51 -1.36 -3.92
C CYS A 116 -6.92 -1.95 -3.84
N LEU A 117 -7.12 -3.02 -3.08
CA LEU A 117 -8.39 -3.75 -3.07
C LEU A 117 -9.51 -2.98 -2.37
N ALA A 118 -9.24 -2.26 -1.28
CA ALA A 118 -10.30 -1.68 -0.45
C ALA A 118 -11.11 -0.57 -1.16
N PRO A 119 -10.51 0.38 -1.92
CA PRO A 119 -11.27 1.35 -2.70
C PRO A 119 -12.19 0.67 -3.73
N LEU A 120 -11.70 -0.33 -4.46
CA LEU A 120 -12.52 -1.09 -5.41
C LEU A 120 -13.67 -1.80 -4.69
N ALA A 121 -13.36 -2.56 -3.63
CA ALA A 121 -14.35 -3.33 -2.87
C ALA A 121 -15.40 -2.42 -2.25
N LYS A 122 -15.04 -1.20 -1.82
CA LYS A 122 -15.96 -0.18 -1.35
C LYS A 122 -16.97 0.20 -2.42
N VAL A 123 -16.52 0.58 -3.62
CA VAL A 123 -17.42 0.95 -4.73
C VAL A 123 -18.38 -0.18 -5.08
N ILE A 124 -17.84 -1.40 -5.23
CA ILE A 124 -18.65 -2.57 -5.58
C ILE A 124 -19.65 -2.90 -4.49
N ASN A 125 -19.24 -2.88 -3.22
CA ASN A 125 -20.14 -3.17 -2.12
C ASN A 125 -21.23 -2.10 -1.95
N ASP A 126 -20.88 -0.82 -2.06
CA ASP A 126 -21.84 0.28 -1.87
C ASP A 126 -22.91 0.29 -2.97
N ARG A 127 -22.54 -0.06 -4.21
CA ARG A 127 -23.46 -0.04 -5.37
C ARG A 127 -24.24 -1.35 -5.53
N PHE A 128 -23.54 -2.48 -5.44
CA PHE A 128 -24.08 -3.80 -5.82
C PHE A 128 -24.15 -4.79 -4.66
N GLY A 129 -23.44 -4.52 -3.55
CA GLY A 129 -23.30 -5.45 -2.43
C GLY A 129 -22.35 -6.60 -2.77
N ILE A 130 -21.43 -6.91 -1.87
CA ILE A 130 -20.58 -8.10 -1.98
C ILE A 130 -21.13 -9.18 -1.06
N VAL A 131 -21.42 -10.35 -1.63
CA VAL A 131 -21.80 -11.53 -0.85
C VAL A 131 -20.55 -12.24 -0.35
N GLU A 132 -19.64 -12.55 -1.26
CA GLU A 132 -18.35 -13.18 -1.00
C GLU A 132 -17.39 -12.91 -2.16
N GLY A 133 -16.08 -12.96 -1.90
CA GLY A 133 -15.07 -12.78 -2.93
C GLY A 133 -13.72 -13.36 -2.58
N LEU A 134 -12.98 -13.75 -3.61
CA LEU A 134 -11.62 -14.25 -3.54
C LEU A 134 -10.71 -13.34 -4.35
N MET A 135 -9.61 -12.93 -3.73
CA MET A 135 -8.59 -12.13 -4.36
C MET A 135 -7.35 -12.96 -4.65
N THR A 136 -6.83 -12.83 -5.87
CA THR A 136 -5.46 -13.18 -6.20
C THR A 136 -4.72 -11.90 -6.53
N THR A 137 -3.56 -11.66 -5.93
CA THR A 137 -2.67 -10.61 -6.41
C THR A 137 -1.48 -11.22 -7.12
N VAL A 138 -1.25 -10.79 -8.36
CA VAL A 138 0.00 -11.05 -9.07
C VAL A 138 0.90 -9.87 -8.75
N HIS A 139 1.90 -10.13 -7.92
CA HIS A 139 2.67 -9.09 -7.27
C HIS A 139 4.14 -9.17 -7.70
N SER A 140 4.72 -8.01 -7.97
CA SER A 140 6.17 -7.88 -8.20
C SER A 140 7.00 -8.43 -7.04
N ILE A 141 8.26 -8.76 -7.34
CA ILE A 141 9.22 -9.18 -6.33
C ILE A 141 9.49 -8.02 -5.35
N THR A 142 9.95 -8.34 -4.15
CA THR A 142 10.31 -7.34 -3.13
C THR A 142 11.63 -7.70 -2.47
N ALA A 143 12.14 -6.84 -1.59
CA ALA A 143 13.33 -7.09 -0.79
C ALA A 143 13.23 -8.34 0.12
N THR A 144 12.04 -8.91 0.33
CA THR A 144 11.88 -10.11 1.15
C THR A 144 12.30 -11.40 0.44
N GLN A 145 12.25 -11.43 -0.89
CA GLN A 145 12.67 -12.59 -1.70
C GLN A 145 14.19 -12.70 -1.83
N LYS A 146 14.67 -13.69 -2.58
CA LYS A 146 16.10 -14.01 -2.78
C LYS A 146 16.44 -14.04 -4.26
N THR A 147 17.64 -13.58 -4.61
CA THR A 147 18.14 -13.60 -5.99
C THR A 147 18.34 -15.03 -6.48
N VAL A 148 18.82 -15.92 -5.61
CA VAL A 148 18.99 -17.35 -5.83
C VAL A 148 18.33 -18.14 -4.71
N ASP A 149 18.19 -19.46 -4.89
CA ASP A 149 17.62 -20.34 -3.87
C ASP A 149 18.40 -20.22 -2.54
N GLY A 150 17.70 -19.88 -1.46
CA GLY A 150 18.31 -19.66 -0.15
C GLY A 150 17.31 -19.73 1.02
N PRO A 151 17.81 -19.65 2.26
CA PRO A 151 16.97 -19.80 3.44
C PRO A 151 15.89 -18.71 3.58
N SER A 152 14.67 -19.13 3.90
CA SER A 152 13.56 -18.25 4.27
C SER A 152 12.74 -18.89 5.39
N ALA A 153 12.99 -18.43 6.62
CA ALA A 153 12.52 -19.11 7.83
C ALA A 153 10.99 -19.12 8.00
N LYS A 154 10.27 -18.13 7.44
CA LYS A 154 8.82 -17.98 7.59
C LYS A 154 8.02 -18.29 6.32
N ASP A 155 8.69 -18.39 5.16
CA ASP A 155 8.08 -18.66 3.86
C ASP A 155 9.08 -19.42 2.98
N TRP A 156 9.03 -20.75 3.00
CA TRP A 156 9.97 -21.59 2.25
C TRP A 156 9.93 -21.30 0.74
N ARG A 157 8.74 -21.00 0.19
CA ARG A 157 8.58 -20.71 -1.23
C ARG A 157 9.25 -19.37 -1.59
N GLY A 158 9.13 -18.37 -0.71
CA GLY A 158 9.81 -17.08 -0.85
C GLY A 158 11.35 -17.14 -0.84
N GLY A 159 11.93 -18.27 -0.46
CA GLY A 159 13.38 -18.51 -0.54
C GLY A 159 13.88 -18.90 -1.93
N ARG A 160 12.99 -19.19 -2.89
CA ARG A 160 13.38 -19.57 -4.26
C ARG A 160 13.79 -18.36 -5.10
N ALA A 161 14.62 -18.60 -6.12
CA ALA A 161 15.14 -17.55 -7.02
C ALA A 161 14.02 -16.70 -7.64
N ALA A 162 13.92 -15.44 -7.20
CA ALA A 162 12.76 -14.59 -7.43
C ALA A 162 12.56 -14.19 -8.90
N SER A 163 13.65 -13.98 -9.64
CA SER A 163 13.61 -13.56 -11.05
C SER A 163 13.31 -14.69 -12.05
N PHE A 164 13.11 -15.91 -11.57
CA PHE A 164 12.91 -17.10 -12.43
C PHE A 164 11.67 -17.92 -12.08
N ASN A 165 11.01 -17.63 -10.96
CA ASN A 165 9.91 -18.45 -10.46
C ASN A 165 8.62 -17.64 -10.35
N ILE A 166 7.50 -18.32 -10.59
CA ILE A 166 6.19 -17.91 -10.08
C ILE A 166 6.08 -18.52 -8.68
N ILE A 167 6.02 -17.68 -7.65
CA ILE A 167 6.09 -18.11 -6.25
C ILE A 167 4.73 -17.83 -5.58
N PRO A 168 3.89 -18.86 -5.33
CA PRO A 168 2.67 -18.65 -4.57
C PRO A 168 3.00 -18.34 -3.11
N SER A 169 2.32 -17.34 -2.54
CA SER A 169 2.50 -16.86 -1.17
C SER A 169 1.15 -16.53 -0.53
N SER A 170 1.03 -16.75 0.77
CA SER A 170 -0.16 -16.34 1.52
C SER A 170 -0.14 -14.83 1.78
N THR A 171 -1.31 -14.18 1.78
CA THR A 171 -1.42 -12.78 2.17
C THR A 171 -2.67 -12.54 3.01
N GLY A 172 -2.56 -11.69 4.03
CA GLY A 172 -3.70 -11.24 4.83
C GLY A 172 -4.44 -10.05 4.23
N ALA A 173 -4.02 -9.52 3.07
CA ALA A 173 -4.51 -8.25 2.54
C ALA A 173 -6.03 -8.24 2.27
N ALA A 174 -6.57 -9.28 1.63
CA ALA A 174 -8.01 -9.36 1.40
C ALA A 174 -8.82 -9.48 2.70
N LYS A 175 -8.31 -10.24 3.68
CA LYS A 175 -8.93 -10.30 5.01
C LYS A 175 -8.85 -8.95 5.74
N ALA A 176 -7.78 -8.18 5.52
CA ALA A 176 -7.60 -6.85 6.10
C ALA A 176 -8.63 -5.83 5.58
N VAL A 177 -9.18 -6.03 4.38
CA VAL A 177 -10.31 -5.22 3.87
C VAL A 177 -11.48 -5.27 4.85
N GLY A 178 -11.78 -6.42 5.45
CA GLY A 178 -12.81 -6.55 6.47
C GLY A 178 -12.57 -5.74 7.75
N LYS A 179 -11.33 -5.27 8.01
CA LYS A 179 -11.04 -4.38 9.13
C LYS A 179 -11.28 -2.91 8.80
N VAL A 180 -11.09 -2.50 7.54
CA VAL A 180 -11.31 -1.12 7.09
C VAL A 180 -12.70 -0.91 6.46
N LEU A 181 -13.37 -2.00 6.10
CA LEU A 181 -14.76 -2.06 5.67
C LEU A 181 -15.47 -3.16 6.48
N PRO A 182 -15.96 -2.85 7.71
CA PRO A 182 -16.53 -3.84 8.61
C PRO A 182 -17.67 -4.68 8.01
N SER A 183 -18.45 -4.12 7.07
CA SER A 183 -19.51 -4.83 6.32
C SER A 183 -19.00 -5.99 5.45
N LEU A 184 -17.70 -6.02 5.15
CA LEU A 184 -17.01 -7.05 4.38
C LEU A 184 -16.20 -8.01 5.25
N ASN A 185 -16.27 -7.89 6.58
CA ASN A 185 -15.57 -8.79 7.49
C ASN A 185 -16.03 -10.24 7.28
N GLY A 186 -15.07 -11.14 7.01
CA GLY A 186 -15.34 -12.54 6.71
C GLY A 186 -15.80 -12.84 5.27
N LYS A 187 -16.06 -11.83 4.44
CA LYS A 187 -16.52 -12.00 3.05
C LYS A 187 -15.41 -12.05 2.02
N LEU A 188 -14.23 -11.53 2.36
CA LEU A 188 -13.07 -11.45 1.47
C LEU A 188 -11.86 -12.18 2.05
N THR A 189 -11.22 -13.00 1.23
CA THR A 189 -9.91 -13.59 1.51
C THR A 189 -9.15 -13.79 0.19
N GLY A 190 -7.92 -14.26 0.24
CA GLY A 190 -7.12 -14.39 -0.97
C GLY A 190 -5.71 -14.90 -0.76
N MET A 191 -4.95 -14.91 -1.84
CA MET A 191 -3.55 -15.30 -1.89
C MET A 191 -2.78 -14.44 -2.89
N ALA A 192 -1.47 -14.65 -3.00
CA ALA A 192 -0.61 -13.94 -3.92
C ALA A 192 0.25 -14.89 -4.77
N PHE A 193 0.58 -14.47 -5.98
CA PHE A 193 1.70 -15.01 -6.74
C PHE A 193 2.75 -13.92 -6.88
N ARG A 194 3.99 -14.20 -6.47
CA ARG A 194 5.14 -13.35 -6.80
C ARG A 194 5.64 -13.73 -8.17
N VAL A 195 5.79 -12.75 -9.06
CA VAL A 195 6.26 -12.97 -10.44
C VAL A 195 7.51 -12.15 -10.72
N PRO A 196 8.33 -12.52 -11.74
CA PRO A 196 9.59 -11.84 -12.10
C PRO A 196 9.46 -10.42 -12.68
N THR A 197 8.81 -9.52 -11.97
CA THR A 197 8.72 -8.08 -12.26
C THR A 197 9.22 -7.28 -11.06
N VAL A 198 9.79 -6.10 -11.30
CA VAL A 198 10.48 -5.32 -10.26
C VAL A 198 9.56 -4.38 -9.49
N ASP A 199 8.49 -3.91 -10.13
CA ASP A 199 7.46 -3.09 -9.51
C ASP A 199 6.17 -3.17 -10.33
N VAL A 200 5.11 -2.57 -9.81
CA VAL A 200 3.72 -2.69 -10.24
C VAL A 200 3.17 -4.08 -10.02
N SER A 201 1.94 -4.13 -9.55
CA SER A 201 1.22 -5.35 -9.23
C SER A 201 -0.22 -5.21 -9.67
N VAL A 202 -0.93 -6.33 -9.70
CA VAL A 202 -2.34 -6.37 -10.07
C VAL A 202 -3.13 -7.20 -9.07
N VAL A 203 -4.35 -6.77 -8.79
CA VAL A 203 -5.36 -7.55 -8.06
C VAL A 203 -6.36 -8.07 -9.08
N ASP A 204 -6.57 -9.38 -9.04
CA ASP A 204 -7.71 -10.09 -9.61
C ASP A 204 -8.69 -10.35 -8.46
N LEU A 205 -9.83 -9.67 -8.48
CA LEU A 205 -10.92 -9.87 -7.56
C LEU A 205 -12.05 -10.63 -8.26
N THR A 206 -12.27 -11.88 -7.85
CA THR A 206 -13.46 -12.65 -8.25
C THR A 206 -14.52 -12.52 -7.16
N VAL A 207 -15.70 -12.01 -7.50
CA VAL A 207 -16.70 -11.62 -6.50
C VAL A 207 -18.11 -11.99 -6.94
N ARG A 208 -18.92 -12.38 -5.95
CA ARG A 208 -20.37 -12.57 -6.11
C ARG A 208 -21.11 -11.35 -5.58
N LEU A 209 -21.94 -10.75 -6.42
CA LEU A 209 -22.74 -9.56 -6.16
C LEU A 209 -24.11 -9.93 -5.58
N GLU A 210 -24.60 -9.11 -4.66
CA GLU A 210 -25.96 -9.25 -4.11
C GLU A 210 -27.00 -8.82 -5.15
N LYS A 211 -26.83 -7.63 -5.73
CA LYS A 211 -27.68 -7.11 -6.81
C LYS A 211 -27.10 -7.50 -8.17
N PRO A 212 -27.92 -7.92 -9.14
CA PRO A 212 -27.45 -8.17 -10.50
C PRO A 212 -26.96 -6.84 -11.11
N ALA A 213 -25.87 -6.91 -11.87
CA ALA A 213 -25.32 -5.78 -12.61
C ALA A 213 -24.71 -6.24 -13.93
N SER A 214 -24.94 -5.49 -15.01
CA SER A 214 -24.16 -5.69 -16.23
C SER A 214 -22.71 -5.24 -16.00
N TYR A 215 -21.78 -5.76 -16.80
CA TYR A 215 -20.39 -5.32 -16.71
C TYR A 215 -20.24 -3.82 -17.04
N GLU A 216 -21.08 -3.29 -17.93
CA GLU A 216 -21.16 -1.84 -18.21
C GLU A 216 -21.56 -1.03 -16.97
N ASP A 217 -22.55 -1.50 -16.19
CA ASP A 217 -22.97 -0.83 -14.95
C ASP A 217 -21.81 -0.77 -13.93
N ILE A 218 -21.05 -1.87 -13.83
CA ILE A 218 -19.88 -1.95 -12.96
C ILE A 218 -18.81 -0.95 -13.41
N LYS A 219 -18.49 -0.93 -14.70
CA LYS A 219 -17.54 0.03 -15.28
C LYS A 219 -17.95 1.47 -14.99
N ASN A 220 -19.22 1.81 -15.24
CA ASN A 220 -19.75 3.15 -15.01
C ASN A 220 -19.69 3.56 -13.54
N ALA A 221 -20.04 2.67 -12.61
CA ALA A 221 -19.95 2.93 -11.18
C ALA A 221 -18.50 3.21 -10.72
N ILE A 222 -17.54 2.42 -11.20
CA ILE A 222 -16.12 2.62 -10.91
C ILE A 222 -15.61 3.93 -11.51
N LYS A 223 -15.98 4.23 -12.77
CA LYS A 223 -15.61 5.45 -13.47
C LYS A 223 -16.13 6.69 -12.75
N GLU A 224 -17.40 6.67 -12.33
CA GLU A 224 -18.02 7.74 -11.54
C GLU A 224 -17.24 8.02 -10.25
N GLU A 225 -16.97 7.00 -9.44
CA GLU A 225 -16.26 7.18 -8.15
C GLU A 225 -14.79 7.59 -8.35
N SER A 226 -14.13 7.09 -9.40
CA SER A 226 -12.76 7.48 -9.79
C SER A 226 -12.63 8.96 -10.17
N GLN A 227 -13.71 9.57 -10.67
CA GLN A 227 -13.75 10.99 -11.05
C GLN A 227 -14.36 11.86 -9.94
N GLY A 228 -15.08 11.25 -9.01
CA GLY A 228 -15.73 11.87 -7.85
C GLY A 228 -14.94 11.71 -6.56
N LYS A 229 -15.52 10.96 -5.61
CA LYS A 229 -15.06 10.91 -4.21
C LYS A 229 -13.69 10.24 -4.04
N LEU A 230 -13.33 9.34 -4.95
CA LEU A 230 -12.07 8.59 -4.90
C LEU A 230 -11.05 9.12 -5.91
N LYS A 231 -11.24 10.34 -6.43
CA LYS A 231 -10.28 10.97 -7.35
C LYS A 231 -8.89 11.05 -6.74
N GLY A 232 -7.89 10.53 -7.46
CA GLY A 232 -6.51 10.45 -7.00
C GLY A 232 -6.19 9.19 -6.17
N ILE A 233 -7.21 8.42 -5.78
CA ILE A 233 -7.08 7.13 -5.08
C ILE A 233 -7.44 5.98 -6.03
N LEU A 234 -8.63 6.03 -6.62
CA LEU A 234 -9.13 5.09 -7.62
C LEU A 234 -9.00 5.73 -9.01
N GLY A 235 -8.36 5.02 -9.93
CA GLY A 235 -8.30 5.32 -11.36
C GLY A 235 -9.17 4.37 -12.17
N TYR A 236 -9.40 4.74 -13.42
CA TYR A 236 -10.16 3.97 -14.40
C TYR A 236 -9.46 4.11 -15.76
N THR A 237 -9.30 2.99 -16.47
CA THR A 237 -8.76 2.98 -17.84
C THR A 237 -9.49 1.98 -18.73
N GLU A 238 -9.58 2.31 -20.01
CA GLU A 238 -10.05 1.44 -21.10
C GLU A 238 -8.94 1.21 -22.14
N ASP A 239 -7.73 1.72 -21.89
CA ASP A 239 -6.58 1.56 -22.76
C ASP A 239 -6.00 0.14 -22.63
N ASP A 240 -5.33 -0.35 -23.68
CA ASP A 240 -4.68 -1.66 -23.69
C ASP A 240 -3.31 -1.61 -23.00
N VAL A 241 -3.35 -1.40 -21.68
CA VAL A 241 -2.21 -1.17 -20.79
C VAL A 241 -1.54 -2.45 -20.29
N VAL A 242 -0.30 -2.32 -19.86
CA VAL A 242 0.47 -3.37 -19.16
C VAL A 242 1.16 -2.80 -17.91
N SER A 243 1.76 -3.68 -17.10
CA SER A 243 2.34 -3.31 -15.79
C SER A 243 3.23 -2.06 -15.81
N THR A 244 4.14 -1.90 -16.77
CA THR A 244 5.09 -0.78 -16.80
C THR A 244 4.44 0.58 -17.01
N ASP A 245 3.22 0.63 -17.56
CA ASP A 245 2.50 1.89 -17.80
C ASP A 245 2.03 2.53 -16.49
N PHE A 246 2.11 1.80 -15.37
CA PHE A 246 1.71 2.27 -14.04
C PHE A 246 2.90 2.59 -13.13
N VAL A 247 4.15 2.46 -13.58
CA VAL A 247 5.32 2.83 -12.77
C VAL A 247 5.27 4.33 -12.46
N GLY A 248 5.39 4.69 -11.18
CA GLY A 248 5.28 6.06 -10.70
C GLY A 248 3.83 6.58 -10.65
N ASP A 249 2.84 5.72 -10.80
CA ASP A 249 1.43 6.10 -10.66
C ASP A 249 1.05 6.22 -9.18
N SER A 250 0.66 7.41 -8.76
CA SER A 250 0.39 7.70 -7.35
C SER A 250 -0.97 7.20 -6.87
N ARG A 251 -1.83 6.64 -7.74
CA ARG A 251 -3.14 6.11 -7.36
C ARG A 251 -2.98 4.78 -6.63
N SER A 252 -3.86 4.51 -5.67
CA SER A 252 -3.85 3.24 -4.93
C SER A 252 -4.35 2.06 -5.74
N SER A 253 -5.28 2.31 -6.67
CA SER A 253 -5.97 1.31 -7.45
C SER A 253 -6.36 1.90 -8.80
N ILE A 254 -6.03 1.24 -9.91
CA ILE A 254 -6.42 1.68 -11.26
C ILE A 254 -7.18 0.54 -11.93
N PHE A 255 -8.50 0.72 -12.10
CA PHE A 255 -9.35 -0.30 -12.71
C PHE A 255 -9.13 -0.41 -14.20
N ASP A 256 -8.85 -1.64 -14.63
CA ASP A 256 -8.67 -2.01 -16.02
C ASP A 256 -9.99 -2.60 -16.55
N ALA A 257 -10.70 -1.76 -17.29
CA ALA A 257 -12.02 -2.08 -17.78
C ALA A 257 -12.02 -3.26 -18.76
N LYS A 258 -10.93 -3.45 -19.53
CA LYS A 258 -10.83 -4.48 -20.57
C LYS A 258 -10.29 -5.81 -20.04
N ALA A 259 -9.53 -5.80 -18.94
CA ALA A 259 -8.96 -7.01 -18.37
C ALA A 259 -9.93 -7.83 -17.51
N GLY A 260 -10.99 -7.23 -16.98
CA GLY A 260 -12.04 -7.94 -16.25
C GLY A 260 -13.01 -8.72 -17.15
N ILE A 261 -13.82 -9.60 -16.54
CA ILE A 261 -14.79 -10.42 -17.26
C ILE A 261 -15.97 -10.79 -16.35
N ALA A 262 -17.19 -10.74 -16.88
CA ALA A 262 -18.40 -11.20 -16.19
C ALA A 262 -18.81 -12.58 -16.69
N LEU A 263 -19.07 -13.53 -15.78
CA LEU A 263 -19.66 -14.83 -16.14
C LEU A 263 -21.18 -14.70 -16.27
N ASN A 264 -21.79 -13.96 -15.35
CA ASN A 264 -23.20 -13.59 -15.33
C ASN A 264 -23.37 -12.32 -14.50
N GLU A 265 -24.60 -11.82 -14.38
CA GLU A 265 -24.91 -10.55 -13.70
C GLU A 265 -24.59 -10.54 -12.19
N HIS A 266 -24.36 -11.71 -11.58
CA HIS A 266 -24.01 -11.83 -10.17
C HIS A 266 -22.57 -12.26 -9.91
N PHE A 267 -21.83 -12.73 -10.91
CA PHE A 267 -20.51 -13.30 -10.69
C PHE A 267 -19.50 -12.77 -11.70
N VAL A 268 -18.58 -11.95 -11.19
CA VAL A 268 -17.68 -11.14 -12.02
C VAL A 268 -16.25 -11.23 -11.51
N LYS A 269 -15.31 -11.02 -12.42
CA LYS A 269 -13.89 -10.84 -12.16
C LYS A 269 -13.50 -9.43 -12.54
N LEU A 270 -12.93 -8.71 -11.58
CA LEU A 270 -12.50 -7.31 -11.71
C LEU A 270 -10.98 -7.24 -11.55
N VAL A 271 -10.34 -6.45 -12.39
CA VAL A 271 -8.88 -6.32 -12.43
C VAL A 271 -8.50 -4.88 -12.13
N VAL A 272 -7.60 -4.69 -11.15
CA VAL A 272 -7.07 -3.36 -10.79
C VAL A 272 -5.55 -3.42 -10.65
N TRP A 273 -4.87 -2.49 -11.31
CA TRP A 273 -3.44 -2.27 -11.19
C TRP A 273 -3.11 -1.39 -10.00
N TYR A 274 -1.89 -1.53 -9.48
CA TYR A 274 -1.34 -0.64 -8.49
C TYR A 274 0.18 -0.66 -8.55
N ASP A 275 0.79 0.52 -8.53
CA ASP A 275 2.19 0.64 -8.18
C ASP A 275 2.34 0.37 -6.68
N ASN A 276 2.96 -0.77 -6.35
CA ASN A 276 3.06 -1.24 -4.98
C ASN A 276 4.08 -0.47 -4.14
N GLU A 277 4.99 0.27 -4.77
CA GLU A 277 5.96 1.12 -4.08
C GLU A 277 5.49 2.57 -4.02
N TRP A 278 5.27 3.20 -5.18
CA TRP A 278 4.97 4.62 -5.32
C TRP A 278 3.53 4.97 -4.93
N GLY A 279 2.55 4.20 -5.41
CA GLY A 279 1.14 4.39 -5.05
C GLY A 279 0.92 4.23 -3.55
N TYR A 280 1.55 3.22 -2.95
CA TYR A 280 1.53 3.02 -1.50
C TYR A 280 2.24 4.13 -0.72
N SER A 281 3.44 4.54 -1.16
CA SER A 281 4.19 5.62 -0.52
C SER A 281 3.42 6.95 -0.53
N SER A 282 2.69 7.23 -1.61
CA SER A 282 1.79 8.38 -1.70
C SER A 282 0.71 8.33 -0.61
N ARG A 283 0.13 7.15 -0.35
CA ARG A 283 -0.86 6.97 0.73
C ARG A 283 -0.29 7.18 2.13
N VAL A 284 0.96 6.83 2.36
CA VAL A 284 1.63 7.11 3.64
C VAL A 284 1.69 8.62 3.89
N ILE A 285 2.04 9.40 2.86
CA ILE A 285 2.07 10.86 2.95
C ILE A 285 0.67 11.44 3.12
N ASP A 286 -0.31 10.97 2.36
CA ASP A 286 -1.70 11.44 2.48
C ASP A 286 -2.26 11.21 3.89
N LEU A 287 -2.00 10.03 4.47
CA LEU A 287 -2.39 9.70 5.84
C LEU A 287 -1.64 10.56 6.87
N LEU A 288 -0.35 10.83 6.67
CA LEU A 288 0.42 11.75 7.52
C LEU A 288 -0.19 13.15 7.52
N VAL A 289 -0.51 13.69 6.34
CA VAL A 289 -1.14 15.00 6.20
C VAL A 289 -2.53 15.02 6.86
N HIS A 290 -3.30 13.94 6.72
CA HIS A 290 -4.60 13.80 7.37
C HIS A 290 -4.48 13.86 8.91
N ILE A 291 -3.56 13.10 9.49
CA ILE A 291 -3.29 13.08 10.93
C ILE A 291 -2.84 14.45 11.44
N ALA A 292 -1.92 15.10 10.72
CA ALA A 292 -1.38 16.40 11.09
C ALA A 292 -2.49 17.45 11.17
N LYS A 293 -3.45 17.43 10.23
CA LYS A 293 -4.60 18.35 10.23
C LYS A 293 -5.58 18.13 11.38
N GLN A 294 -5.70 16.90 11.88
CA GLN A 294 -6.58 16.57 13.01
C GLN A 294 -5.92 16.75 14.38
N SER A 295 -4.59 16.87 14.41
CA SER A 295 -3.81 17.02 15.64
C SER A 295 -3.40 18.47 15.92
N ALA A 296 -3.73 19.39 15.00
CA ALA A 296 -3.59 20.84 15.14
C ALA A 296 -4.83 21.45 15.79
#